data_AF-A0A832CWX4-F1
#
_entry.id   AF-A0A832CWX4-F1
#
_cell.length_a   1.000
_cell.length_b   1.000
_cell.length_c   1.000
_cell.angle_alpha   90.00
_cell.angle_beta   90.00
_cell.angle_gamma   90.00
#
_symmetry.space_group_name_H-M   'P 1'
#
loop_
_entity.id
_entity.type
_entity.pdbx_description
1 polymer ?
#
loop_
_entity_poly.entity_id
_entity_poly.type
_entity_poly.pdbx_seq_one_letter_code
_entity_poly.pdbx_strand_id
1 'polypeptide(L)'
;MKELLNILLYFGVGFLEMFLATQRTYWISKGRSSAAALLVFFENFIALYVIYQVANNLYGHWPIFIAYALGNSTGTFLNLEGNKSFQPFLKLFQPKKTP
;
A
#
# COMPACT_ATOMS: atom_id res chain seq x y z
N MET A 1 20.76 4.18 15.04
CA MET A 1 20.43 3.10 14.08
C MET A 1 18.99 2.60 14.20
N LYS A 2 18.49 2.27 15.40
CA LYS A 2 17.10 1.78 15.59
C LYS A 2 16.02 2.73 15.05
N GLU A 3 16.14 4.04 15.31
CA GLU A 3 15.20 5.04 14.80
C GLU A 3 15.18 5.16 13.27
N LEU A 4 16.36 5.19 12.64
CA LEU A 4 16.45 5.23 11.17
C LEU A 4 15.81 3.99 10.53
N LEU A 5 16.02 2.81 11.12
CA LEU A 5 15.38 1.58 10.67
C LEU A 5 13.86 1.65 10.80
N ASN A 6 13.34 2.19 11.91
CA ASN A 6 11.91 2.40 12.09
C ASN A 6 11.36 3.37 11.03
N ILE A 7 12.03 4.49 10.79
CA ILE A 7 11.64 5.46 9.74
C ILE A 7 11.53 4.79 8.38
N LEU A 8 12.53 3.98 7.99
CA LEU A 8 12.52 3.26 6.72
C LEU A 8 11.42 2.19 6.66
N LEU A 9 11.20 1.47 7.76
CA LEU A 9 10.14 0.46 7.86
C LEU A 9 8.75 1.10 7.71
N TYR A 10 8.47 2.17 8.44
CA TYR A 10 7.16 2.84 8.37
C TYR A 10 6.93 3.53 7.03
N PHE A 11 7.97 4.08 6.41
CA PHE A 11 7.90 4.50 5.01
C PHE A 11 7.50 3.33 4.09
N GLY A 12 8.16 2.17 4.22
CA GLY A 12 7.85 0.98 3.44
C GLY A 12 6.44 0.44 3.67
N VAL A 13 5.96 0.44 4.92
CA VAL A 13 4.59 0.04 5.27
C VAL A 13 3.57 0.98 4.61
N GLY A 14 3.75 2.29 4.73
CA GLY A 14 2.85 3.26 4.10
C GLY A 14 2.85 3.16 2.57
N PHE A 15 4.03 2.91 1.96
CA PHE A 15 4.14 2.64 0.54
C PHE A 15 3.36 1.38 0.13
N LEU A 16 3.52 0.29 0.88
CA LEU A 16 2.84 -0.98 0.63
C LEU A 16 1.33 -0.86 0.75
N GLU A 17 0.82 -0.16 1.77
CA GLU A 17 -0.63 0.07 1.91
C GLU A 17 -1.23 0.77 0.70
N MET A 18 -0.58 1.84 0.23
CA MET A 18 -1.08 2.55 -0.93
C MET A 18 -0.92 1.76 -2.24
N PHE A 19 0.10 0.89 -2.32
CA PHE A 19 0.24 -0.07 -3.42
C PHE A 19 -0.92 -1.08 -3.46
N LEU A 20 -1.23 -1.72 -2.32
CA LEU A 20 -2.34 -2.67 -2.22
C LEU A 20 -3.67 -1.98 -2.51
N ALA A 21 -3.86 -0.75 -2.00
CA ALA A 21 -5.06 0.04 -2.24
C ALA A 21 -5.30 0.29 -3.74
N THR A 22 -4.23 0.47 -4.51
CA THR A 22 -4.30 0.63 -5.96
C THR A 22 -4.61 -0.69 -6.67
N GLN A 23 -4.06 -1.82 -6.21
CA GLN A 23 -4.43 -3.13 -6.76
C GLN A 23 -5.91 -3.43 -6.51
N ARG A 24 -6.43 -3.04 -5.35
CA ARG A 24 -7.86 -3.13 -5.03
C ARG A 24 -8.71 -2.31 -5.98
N THR A 25 -8.43 -1.03 -6.18
CA THR A 25 -9.21 -0.18 -7.11
C THR A 25 -9.15 -0.73 -8.53
N TYR A 26 -8.00 -1.28 -8.94
CA TYR A 26 -7.86 -1.99 -10.20
C TYR A 26 -8.77 -3.22 -10.29
N TRP A 27 -8.77 -4.12 -9.32
CA TRP A 27 -9.64 -5.32 -9.33
C TRP A 27 -11.13 -4.97 -9.28
N ILE A 28 -11.51 -3.93 -8.54
CA ILE A 28 -12.87 -3.39 -8.56
C ILE A 28 -13.24 -2.91 -9.96
N SER A 29 -12.37 -2.14 -10.63
CA SER A 29 -12.61 -1.67 -12.00
C SER A 29 -12.74 -2.80 -13.04
N LYS A 30 -12.25 -4.00 -12.72
CA LYS A 30 -12.33 -5.20 -13.55
C LYS A 30 -13.47 -6.14 -13.16
N GLY A 31 -14.35 -5.74 -12.24
CA GLY A 31 -15.47 -6.56 -11.77
C GLY A 31 -15.05 -7.79 -10.97
N ARG A 32 -13.80 -7.86 -10.49
CA ARG A 32 -13.28 -8.98 -9.68
C ARG A 32 -13.53 -8.73 -8.20
N SER A 33 -14.81 -8.66 -7.82
CA SER A 33 -15.26 -8.25 -6.49
C SER A 33 -14.72 -9.15 -5.36
N SER A 34 -14.65 -10.47 -5.57
CA SER A 34 -14.15 -11.40 -4.54
C SER A 34 -12.65 -11.24 -4.27
N ALA A 35 -11.85 -11.04 -5.32
CA ALA A 35 -10.42 -10.80 -5.17
C ALA A 35 -10.17 -9.46 -4.46
N ALA A 36 -10.93 -8.42 -4.83
CA ALA A 36 -10.86 -7.11 -4.16
C ALA A 36 -11.25 -7.21 -2.68
N ALA A 37 -12.32 -7.94 -2.35
CA ALA A 37 -12.74 -8.14 -0.97
C ALA A 37 -11.69 -8.90 -0.14
N LEU A 38 -11.08 -9.93 -0.72
CA LEU A 38 -10.00 -10.67 -0.07
C LEU A 38 -8.76 -9.78 0.16
N LEU A 39 -8.44 -8.91 -0.79
CA LEU A 39 -7.34 -7.95 -0.63
C LEU A 39 -7.59 -6.99 0.53
N VAL A 40 -8.80 -6.42 0.62
CA VAL A 40 -9.22 -5.55 1.74
C VAL A 40 -9.08 -6.26 3.07
N PHE A 41 -9.47 -7.52 3.14
CA PHE A 41 -9.31 -8.32 4.35
C PHE A 41 -7.85 -8.38 4.81
N PHE A 42 -6.90 -8.56 3.89
CA PHE A 42 -5.47 -8.56 4.22
C PHE A 42 -4.93 -7.16 4.55
N GLU A 43 -5.36 -6.13 3.82
CA GLU A 43 -4.99 -4.73 4.10
C GLU A 43 -5.34 -4.32 5.53
N ASN A 44 -6.48 -4.80 6.06
CA ASN A 44 -6.89 -4.51 7.43
C ASN A 44 -5.90 -5.01 8.49
N PHE A 45 -5.16 -6.10 8.27
CA PHE A 45 -4.12 -6.52 9.23
C PHE A 45 -2.95 -5.53 9.27
N ILE A 46 -2.60 -4.95 8.12
CA ILE A 46 -1.55 -3.92 8.05
C ILE A 46 -2.03 -2.66 8.78
N ALA A 47 -3.26 -2.22 8.49
CA ALA A 47 -3.85 -1.06 9.16
C ALA A 47 -3.95 -1.25 10.68
N LEU A 48 -4.42 -2.42 11.14
CA LEU A 48 -4.50 -2.75 12.56
C LEU A 48 -3.12 -2.80 13.23
N TYR A 49 -2.11 -3.32 12.54
CA TYR A 49 -0.73 -3.30 13.03
C TYR A 49 -0.23 -1.86 13.20
N VAL A 50 -0.45 -0.98 12.23
CA VAL A 50 -0.08 0.44 12.33
C VAL A 50 -0.82 1.11 13.49
N ILE A 51 -2.14 0.92 13.59
CA ILE A 51 -2.96 1.47 14.69
C ILE A 51 -2.44 1.02 16.05
N TYR A 52 -2.16 -0.27 16.22
CA TYR A 52 -1.61 -0.81 17.46
C TYR A 52 -0.27 -0.16 17.84
N GLN A 53 0.61 0.04 16.86
CA GLN A 53 1.90 0.67 17.10
C GLN A 53 1.76 2.16 17.44
N VAL A 54 0.83 2.86 16.79
CA VAL A 54 0.51 4.25 17.11
C VAL A 54 -0.01 4.39 18.54
N ALA A 55 -0.92 3.49 18.95
CA ALA A 55 -1.52 3.51 20.27
C ALA A 55 -0.52 3.23 21.40
N ASN A 56 0.47 2.36 21.18
CA ASN A 56 1.34 1.88 22.26
C ASN A 56 2.76 2.47 22.24
N ASN A 57 3.32 2.77 21.06
CA ASN A 57 4.77 2.95 20.91
C ASN A 57 5.17 4.25 20.22
N LEU A 58 4.25 5.00 19.60
CA LEU A 58 4.63 6.08 18.66
C LEU A 58 4.03 7.46 18.96
N TYR A 59 3.25 7.65 20.04
CA TYR A 59 2.50 8.89 20.30
C TYR A 59 3.38 10.18 20.38
N GLY A 60 4.71 10.06 20.48
CA GLY A 60 5.67 11.17 20.45
C GLY A 60 6.65 11.18 19.26
N HIS A 61 6.59 10.20 18.36
CA HIS A 61 7.59 9.99 17.30
C HIS A 61 7.14 10.57 15.95
N TRP A 62 7.02 11.91 15.88
CA TRP A 62 6.65 12.65 14.66
C TRP A 62 7.40 12.26 13.38
N PRO A 63 8.72 12.01 13.39
CA PRO A 63 9.42 11.59 12.18
C PRO A 63 8.88 10.29 11.58
N ILE A 64 8.40 9.36 12.40
CA ILE A 64 7.84 8.08 11.94
C ILE A 64 6.48 8.30 11.27
N PHE A 65 5.63 9.18 11.81
CA PHE A 65 4.37 9.56 11.16
C PHE A 65 4.60 10.24 9.81
N ILE A 66 5.58 11.15 9.74
CA ILE A 66 5.95 11.81 8.49
C ILE A 66 6.46 10.78 7.49
N ALA A 67 7.33 9.84 7.91
CA ALA A 67 7.84 8.78 7.03
C ALA A 67 6.73 7.89 6.48
N TYR A 68 5.78 7.50 7.34
CA TYR A 68 4.61 6.73 6.94
C TYR A 68 3.70 7.48 5.94
N ALA A 69 3.45 8.77 6.18
CA ALA A 69 2.68 9.62 5.28
C ALA A 69 3.39 9.86 3.93
N LEU A 70 4.71 10.02 3.95
CA LEU A 70 5.54 10.11 2.76
C LEU A 70 5.52 8.81 1.97
N GLY A 71 5.63 7.65 2.64
CA GLY A 71 5.51 6.34 2.02
C GLY A 71 4.18 6.19 1.28
N ASN A 72 3.08 6.54 1.95
CA ASN A 72 1.75 6.57 1.33
C ASN A 72 1.71 7.48 0.10
N SER A 73 2.17 8.73 0.25
CA SER A 73 2.18 9.73 -0.83
C SER A 73 3.03 9.29 -2.03
N THR A 74 4.22 8.74 -1.79
CA THR A 74 5.10 8.17 -2.82
C THR A 74 4.45 6.95 -3.48
N GLY A 75 3.80 6.08 -2.71
CA GLY A 75 3.03 4.96 -3.24
C GLY A 75 1.92 5.45 -4.18
N THR A 76 1.16 6.46 -3.79
CA THR A 76 0.12 7.06 -4.64
C THR A 76 0.73 7.62 -5.91
N PHE A 77 1.78 8.44 -5.77
CA PHE A 77 2.43 9.11 -6.88
C PHE A 77 3.01 8.11 -7.89
N LEU A 78 3.74 7.08 -7.44
CA LEU A 78 4.28 6.05 -8.32
C LEU A 78 3.18 5.18 -8.94
N ASN A 79 2.04 4.98 -8.27
CA ASN A 79 0.90 4.30 -8.89
C ASN A 79 0.25 5.14 -9.98
N LEU A 80 0.22 6.47 -9.84
CA LEU A 80 -0.31 7.40 -10.82
C LEU A 80 0.64 7.60 -12.01
N GLU A 81 1.94 7.79 -11.76
CA GLU A 81 2.97 7.99 -12.80
C GLU A 81 3.41 6.67 -13.44
N GLY A 82 3.44 5.59 -12.66
CA GLY A 82 3.85 4.24 -13.05
C GLY A 82 2.89 3.51 -13.98
N ASN A 83 1.89 4.20 -14.54
CA ASN A 83 1.06 3.70 -15.64
C ASN A 83 1.88 3.35 -16.91
N LYS A 84 3.23 3.44 -16.89
CA LYS A 84 4.13 2.86 -17.90
C LYS A 84 5.09 1.79 -17.36
N SER A 85 5.67 1.93 -16.17
CA SER A 85 6.65 0.97 -15.61
C SER A 85 6.01 -0.21 -14.84
N PHE A 86 4.83 -0.01 -14.23
CA PHE A 86 4.05 -1.09 -13.63
C PHE A 86 3.08 -1.74 -14.62
N GLN A 87 2.96 -1.23 -15.85
CA GLN A 87 2.18 -1.85 -16.93
C GLN A 87 2.52 -3.32 -17.16
N PRO A 88 3.79 -3.78 -17.19
CA PRO A 88 4.10 -5.19 -17.40
C PRO A 88 3.58 -6.09 -16.27
N PHE A 89 3.69 -5.63 -15.02
CA PHE A 89 3.17 -6.34 -13.85
C PHE A 89 1.63 -6.28 -13.80
N LEU A 90 1.04 -5.11 -14.05
CA LEU A 90 -0.41 -4.95 -14.21
C LEU A 90 -0.95 -5.83 -15.36
N LYS A 91 -0.19 -5.99 -16.46
CA LYS A 91 -0.51 -6.87 -17.59
C LYS A 91 -0.49 -8.35 -17.23
N LEU A 92 0.34 -8.79 -16.27
CA LEU A 92 0.28 -10.17 -15.74
C LEU A 92 -1.06 -10.47 -15.04
N PHE A 93 -1.70 -9.44 -14.49
CA PHE A 93 -3.01 -9.55 -13.83
C PHE A 93 -4.18 -9.03 -14.70
N GLN A 94 -3.89 -8.54 -15.92
CA GLN A 94 -4.93 -8.24 -16.91
C GLN A 94 -5.57 -9.55 -17.36
N PRO A 95 -6.91 -9.62 -17.45
CA PRO A 95 -7.56 -10.79 -18.04
C PRO A 95 -7.03 -10.96 -19.47
N LYS A 96 -6.56 -12.17 -19.81
CA LYS A 96 -6.37 -12.53 -21.23
C LYS A 96 -7.69 -12.27 -21.91
N LYS A 97 -7.72 -11.39 -22.91
CA LYS A 97 -8.85 -11.32 -23.83
C LYS A 97 -9.00 -12.74 -24.39
N THR A 98 -10.02 -13.46 -23.93
CA THR A 98 -10.51 -14.62 -24.65
C THR A 98 -10.94 -14.11 -26.03
N PRO A 99 -10.54 -14.80 -27.11
CA PRO A 99 -10.89 -14.40 -28.46
C PRO A 99 -12.40 -14.24 -28.65
#